data_AF-A0A7J3B7I4-F1
#
_entry.id   AF-A0A7J3B7I4-F1
#
_cell.length_a   1.000
_cell.length_b   1.000
_cell.length_c   1.000
_cell.angle_alpha   90.00
_cell.angle_beta   90.00
_cell.angle_gamma   90.00
#
_symmetry.space_group_name_H-M   'P 1'
#
loop_
_entity.id
_entity.type
_entity.pdbx_description
1 polymer ?
#
loop_
_entity_poly.entity_id
_entity_poly.type
_entity_poly.pdbx_seq_one_letter_code
_entity_poly.pdbx_strand_id
1 'polypeptide(L)'
;PSILRNEIIKTIREFAPDLVITVDPFLPYEVHPDHVNTGLAVLQSVLFAEFPNIGEGKPVGRPPVALGFTNSPNVIYDCSETFETKIKAIKTHRSQFRDDSFIDLIRTISTIYGRRIGSHYGEAFRVLMPEELHVNVLAGMNPL
;
A
#
# COMPACT_ATOMS: atom_id res chain seq x y z
N PRO A 1 -12.33 3.12 14.04
CA PRO A 1 -10.89 2.99 13.70
C PRO A 1 -10.05 2.19 14.72
N SER A 2 -10.21 2.41 16.04
CA SER A 2 -9.37 1.78 17.08
C SER A 2 -9.49 0.25 17.15
N ILE A 3 -10.68 -0.30 16.91
CA ILE A 3 -10.91 -1.76 16.88
C ILE A 3 -10.12 -2.39 15.72
N LEU A 4 -10.34 -1.93 14.49
CA LEU A 4 -9.62 -2.41 13.30
C LEU A 4 -8.09 -2.30 13.47
N ARG A 5 -7.62 -1.18 14.00
CA ARG A 5 -6.20 -0.96 14.28
C ARG A 5 -5.63 -2.01 15.25
N ASN A 6 -6.34 -2.32 16.34
CA ASN A 6 -5.86 -3.29 17.33
C ASN A 6 -5.79 -4.71 16.75
N GLU A 7 -6.75 -5.10 15.91
CA GLU A 7 -6.70 -6.37 15.19
C GLU A 7 -5.49 -6.43 14.24
N ILE A 8 -5.23 -5.36 13.49
CA ILE A 8 -4.06 -5.30 12.60
C ILE A 8 -2.75 -5.31 13.40
N ILE A 9 -2.67 -4.65 14.56
CA ILE A 9 -1.49 -4.70 15.43
C ILE A 9 -1.19 -6.15 15.83
N LYS A 10 -2.22 -6.90 16.22
CA LYS A 10 -2.08 -8.32 16.56
C LYS A 10 -1.52 -9.11 15.37
N THR A 11 -2.09 -8.93 14.18
CA THR A 11 -1.59 -9.59 12.96
C THR A 11 -0.13 -9.24 12.65
N ILE A 12 0.26 -7.97 12.74
CA ILE A 12 1.65 -7.53 12.51
C ILE A 12 2.60 -8.18 13.53
N ARG A 13 2.20 -8.26 14.80
CA ARG A 13 3.02 -8.85 15.87
C ARG A 13 3.16 -10.37 15.74
N GLU A 14 2.12 -11.06 15.30
CA GLU A 14 2.13 -12.51 15.07
C GLU A 14 2.94 -12.87 13.82
N PHE A 15 2.78 -12.11 12.73
CA PHE A 15 3.43 -12.39 11.45
C PHE A 15 4.86 -11.84 11.36
N ALA A 16 5.17 -10.75 12.07
CA ALA A 16 6.44 -10.02 12.04
C ALA A 16 6.95 -9.73 10.60
N PRO A 17 6.16 -9.00 9.77
CA PRO A 17 6.51 -8.74 8.39
C PRO A 17 7.76 -7.86 8.23
N ASP A 18 8.51 -8.08 7.14
CA ASP A 18 9.59 -7.17 6.71
C ASP A 18 9.06 -5.93 5.96
N LEU A 19 7.86 -6.00 5.39
CA LEU A 19 7.19 -4.93 4.64
C LEU A 19 5.67 -5.07 4.78
N VAL A 20 4.97 -3.96 4.94
CA VAL A 20 3.50 -3.91 4.87
C VAL A 20 3.07 -3.18 3.61
N ILE A 21 2.15 -3.77 2.83
CA ILE A 21 1.57 -3.13 1.65
C ILE A 21 0.10 -2.80 1.95
N THR A 22 -0.32 -1.57 1.65
CA THR A 22 -1.72 -1.14 1.79
C THR A 22 -2.09 -0.08 0.74
N VAL A 23 -3.33 0.39 0.75
CA VAL A 23 -3.79 1.51 -0.09
C VAL A 23 -3.38 2.85 0.50
N ASP A 24 -3.09 3.84 -0.35
CA ASP A 24 -2.78 5.20 0.07
C ASP A 24 -4.03 5.92 0.60
N PRO A 25 -4.14 6.18 1.92
CA PRO A 25 -5.30 6.88 2.47
C PRO A 25 -5.32 8.38 2.14
N PHE A 26 -4.24 8.92 1.56
CA PHE A 26 -4.11 10.33 1.19
C PHE A 26 -4.27 10.56 -0.32
N LEU A 27 -4.66 9.53 -1.09
CA LEU A 27 -4.98 9.68 -2.50
C LEU A 27 -6.04 10.78 -2.69
N PRO A 28 -5.74 11.88 -3.41
CA PRO A 28 -6.71 12.94 -3.61
C PRO A 28 -7.98 12.43 -4.28
N TYR A 29 -9.13 12.89 -3.78
CA TYR A 29 -10.47 12.53 -4.24
C TYR A 29 -10.88 11.07 -3.98
N GLU A 30 -10.08 10.28 -3.27
CA GLU A 30 -10.54 8.98 -2.76
C GLU A 30 -11.55 9.22 -1.64
N VAL A 31 -12.78 8.77 -1.87
CA VAL A 31 -13.92 8.95 -0.95
C VAL A 31 -14.55 7.61 -0.57
N HIS A 32 -14.05 6.49 -1.09
CA HIS A 32 -14.46 5.17 -0.65
C HIS A 32 -13.98 4.98 0.79
N PRO A 33 -14.89 4.93 1.77
CA PRO A 33 -14.52 4.95 3.19
C PRO A 33 -13.65 3.75 3.55
N ASP A 34 -13.89 2.59 2.92
CA ASP A 34 -13.09 1.40 3.20
C ASP A 34 -11.63 1.56 2.76
N HIS A 35 -11.35 2.25 1.66
CA HIS A 35 -9.96 2.51 1.23
C HIS A 35 -9.26 3.42 2.23
N VAL A 36 -9.88 4.57 2.54
CA VAL A 36 -9.32 5.57 3.47
C VAL A 36 -9.13 4.97 4.87
N ASN A 37 -10.15 4.30 5.40
CA ASN A 37 -10.09 3.71 6.74
C ASN A 37 -9.08 2.56 6.83
N THR A 38 -8.95 1.74 5.78
CA THR A 38 -7.97 0.65 5.75
C THR A 38 -6.55 1.19 5.73
N GLY A 39 -6.25 2.14 4.82
CA GLY A 39 -4.94 2.78 4.76
C GLY A 39 -4.55 3.43 6.10
N LEU A 40 -5.45 4.22 6.68
CA LEU A 40 -5.21 4.85 7.98
C LEU A 40 -5.02 3.84 9.12
N ALA A 41 -5.85 2.79 9.17
CA ALA A 41 -5.74 1.78 10.21
C ALA A 41 -4.41 1.04 10.13
N VAL A 42 -3.98 0.64 8.92
CA VAL A 42 -2.69 -0.02 8.71
C VAL A 42 -1.52 0.89 9.13
N LEU A 43 -1.51 2.15 8.70
CA LEU A 43 -0.45 3.10 9.08
C LEU A 43 -0.36 3.30 10.60
N GLN A 44 -1.51 3.45 11.26
CA GLN A 44 -1.56 3.52 12.73
C GLN A 44 -1.05 2.23 13.38
N SER A 45 -1.41 1.07 12.84
CA SER A 45 -0.98 -0.21 13.41
C SER A 45 0.52 -0.44 13.26
N VAL A 46 1.11 -0.05 12.13
CA VAL A 46 2.57 -0.07 11.95
C VAL A 46 3.24 0.88 12.94
N LEU A 47 2.74 2.11 13.08
CA LEU A 47 3.25 3.07 14.05
C LEU A 47 3.22 2.50 15.48
N PHE A 48 2.15 1.80 15.86
CA PHE A 48 1.96 1.30 17.22
C PHE A 48 2.47 -0.14 17.46
N ALA A 49 3.00 -0.83 16.46
CA ALA A 49 3.40 -2.24 16.57
C ALA A 49 4.42 -2.49 17.69
N GLU A 50 5.31 -1.52 17.94
CA GLU A 50 6.38 -1.60 18.95
C GLU A 50 5.92 -1.23 20.37
N PHE A 51 4.69 -0.72 20.56
CA PHE A 51 4.24 -0.20 21.85
C PHE A 51 3.51 -1.25 22.69
N PRO A 52 4.09 -1.76 23.79
CA PRO A 52 3.50 -2.84 24.59
C PRO A 52 2.14 -2.51 25.21
N ASN A 53 1.84 -1.22 25.41
CA ASN A 53 0.60 -0.77 26.04
C ASN A 53 -0.56 -0.59 25.05
N ILE A 54 -0.33 -0.85 23.75
CA ILE A 54 -1.33 -0.69 22.69
C ILE A 54 -1.47 -2.02 21.95
N GLY A 55 -2.71 -2.55 21.90
CA GLY A 55 -3.01 -3.81 21.23
C GLY A 55 -2.48 -5.05 21.96
N GLU A 56 -2.89 -6.23 21.49
CA GLU A 56 -2.46 -7.52 22.03
C GLU A 56 -1.16 -8.02 21.36
N GLY A 57 -0.53 -9.03 21.95
CA GLY A 57 0.66 -9.69 21.38
C GLY A 57 2.00 -9.07 21.78
N LYS A 58 3.08 -9.79 21.48
CA LYS A 58 4.46 -9.34 21.76
C LYS A 58 4.84 -8.21 20.81
N PRO A 59 5.34 -7.06 21.29
CA PRO A 59 5.81 -6.00 20.42
C PRO A 59 6.90 -6.46 19.45
N VAL A 60 6.86 -5.91 18.23
CA VAL A 60 7.83 -6.14 17.17
C VAL A 60 8.32 -4.80 16.63
N GLY A 61 9.45 -4.82 15.92
CA GLY A 61 9.93 -3.64 15.19
C GLY A 61 8.90 -3.20 14.13
N ARG A 62 8.87 -1.90 13.86
CA ARG A 62 7.96 -1.32 12.86
C ARG A 62 8.53 -1.58 11.46
N PRO A 63 7.80 -2.28 10.57
CA PRO A 63 8.24 -2.45 9.19
C PRO A 63 8.02 -1.17 8.37
N PRO A 64 8.78 -0.95 7.29
CA PRO A 64 8.40 0.02 6.27
C PRO A 64 7.02 -0.31 5.68
N VAL A 65 6.39 0.71 5.08
CA VAL A 65 5.09 0.57 4.42
C VAL A 65 5.18 0.99 2.96
N ALA A 66 4.64 0.20 2.05
CA ALA A 66 4.42 0.58 0.66
C ALA A 66 2.93 0.89 0.41
N LEU A 67 2.64 2.12 0.03
CA LEU A 67 1.29 2.58 -0.31
C LEU A 67 1.05 2.42 -1.81
N GLY A 68 0.18 1.49 -2.18
CA GLY A 68 -0.36 1.34 -3.53
C GLY A 68 -1.48 2.34 -3.82
N PHE A 69 -1.87 2.48 -5.09
CA PHE A 69 -2.85 3.49 -5.54
C PHE A 69 -2.49 4.91 -5.06
N THR A 70 -1.22 5.28 -5.14
CA THR A 70 -0.75 6.62 -4.80
C THR A 70 -0.63 7.51 -6.03
N ASN A 71 -0.80 8.82 -5.86
CA ASN A 71 -0.48 9.83 -6.88
C ASN A 71 0.90 10.48 -6.67
N SER A 72 1.63 10.09 -5.62
CA SER A 72 2.96 10.63 -5.27
C SER A 72 4.00 9.52 -5.03
N PRO A 73 4.16 8.56 -5.99
CA PRO A 73 5.06 7.44 -5.79
C PRO A 73 6.53 7.89 -5.77
N ASN A 74 7.32 7.23 -4.93
CA ASN A 74 8.78 7.35 -4.86
C ASN A 74 9.51 6.06 -5.28
N VAL A 75 8.77 4.96 -5.48
CA VAL A 75 9.26 3.69 -6.02
C VAL A 75 8.33 3.22 -7.13
N ILE A 76 8.91 2.75 -8.24
CA ILE A 76 8.19 2.06 -9.31
C ILE A 76 8.89 0.72 -9.56
N TYR A 77 8.14 -0.37 -9.47
CA TYR A 77 8.62 -1.72 -9.72
C TYR A 77 8.28 -2.17 -11.14
N ASP A 78 9.26 -2.69 -11.89
CA ASP A 78 9.01 -3.28 -13.20
C ASP A 78 8.24 -4.60 -13.04
N CYS A 79 6.98 -4.58 -13.46
CA CYS A 79 6.10 -5.75 -13.41
C CYS A 79 5.86 -6.35 -14.80
N SER A 80 6.70 -6.05 -15.81
CA SER A 80 6.46 -6.44 -17.20
C SER A 80 6.33 -7.95 -17.38
N GLU A 81 7.13 -8.75 -16.66
CA GLU A 81 7.09 -10.21 -16.71
C GLU A 81 5.89 -10.81 -15.97
N THR A 82 5.35 -10.12 -14.96
CA THR A 82 4.26 -10.60 -14.09
C THR A 82 2.90 -9.97 -14.40
N PHE A 83 2.86 -9.00 -15.32
CA PHE A 83 1.65 -8.23 -15.61
C PHE A 83 0.48 -9.10 -16.06
N GLU A 84 0.72 -10.10 -16.91
CA GLU A 84 -0.33 -11.02 -17.35
C GLU A 84 -0.84 -11.91 -16.20
N THR A 85 0.01 -12.24 -15.23
CA THR A 85 -0.40 -12.93 -14.00
C THR A 85 -1.31 -12.04 -13.15
N LYS A 86 -0.98 -10.75 -13.02
CA LYS A 86 -1.84 -9.75 -12.37
C LYS A 86 -3.21 -9.64 -13.05
N ILE A 87 -3.27 -9.54 -14.37
CA ILE A 87 -4.54 -9.46 -15.09
C ILE A 87 -5.38 -10.73 -14.89
N LYS A 88 -4.76 -11.92 -14.96
CA LYS A 88 -5.44 -13.19 -14.68
C LYS A 88 -5.99 -13.21 -13.25
N ALA A 89 -5.20 -12.79 -12.26
CA ALA A 89 -5.63 -12.72 -10.86
C ALA A 89 -6.85 -11.80 -10.69
N ILE A 90 -6.83 -10.59 -11.26
CA ILE A 90 -7.97 -9.65 -11.20
C ILE A 90 -9.22 -10.29 -11.84
N LYS A 91 -9.08 -10.95 -12.99
CA LYS A 91 -10.20 -11.60 -13.69
C LYS A 91 -10.82 -12.78 -12.94
N THR A 92 -10.19 -13.30 -11.88
CA THR A 92 -10.80 -14.32 -11.01
C THR A 92 -11.97 -13.77 -10.17
N HIS A 93 -12.02 -12.46 -9.94
CA HIS A 93 -13.09 -11.77 -9.19
C HIS A 93 -14.33 -11.55 -10.06
N ARG A 94 -14.94 -12.63 -10.55
CA ARG A 94 -16.02 -12.63 -11.55
C ARG A 94 -17.25 -11.79 -11.21
N SER A 95 -17.52 -11.55 -9.91
CA SER A 95 -18.66 -10.73 -9.47
C SER A 95 -18.42 -9.23 -9.61
N GLN A 96 -17.17 -8.78 -9.73
CA GLN A 96 -16.80 -7.37 -9.72
C GLN A 96 -16.71 -6.78 -11.14
N PHE A 97 -16.23 -7.56 -12.11
CA PHE A 97 -15.91 -7.07 -13.45
C PHE A 97 -16.82 -7.73 -14.49
N ARG A 98 -17.73 -6.93 -15.07
CA ARG A 98 -18.64 -7.38 -16.14
C ARG A 98 -18.07 -7.19 -17.54
N ASP A 99 -17.12 -6.27 -17.66
CA ASP A 99 -16.37 -5.95 -18.88
C ASP A 99 -14.90 -5.66 -18.55
N ASP A 100 -14.10 -5.42 -19.58
CA ASP A 100 -12.66 -5.20 -19.46
C ASP A 100 -12.28 -3.72 -19.20
N SER A 101 -13.23 -2.80 -18.99
CA SER A 101 -12.92 -1.36 -18.82
C SER A 101 -11.98 -1.08 -17.64
N PHE A 102 -12.18 -1.77 -16.51
CA PHE A 102 -11.28 -1.67 -15.37
C PHE A 102 -9.90 -2.27 -15.67
N ILE A 103 -9.84 -3.36 -16.44
CA ILE A 103 -8.58 -3.98 -16.86
C ILE A 103 -7.79 -3.02 -17.76
N ASP A 104 -8.48 -2.32 -18.66
CA ASP A 104 -7.88 -1.32 -19.55
C ASP A 104 -7.37 -0.11 -18.78
N LEU A 105 -8.08 0.32 -17.73
CA LEU A 105 -7.60 1.34 -16.81
C LEU A 105 -6.30 0.88 -16.10
N ILE A 106 -6.28 -0.33 -15.53
CA ILE A 106 -5.10 -0.90 -14.86
C ILE A 106 -3.91 -0.99 -15.82
N ARG A 107 -4.13 -1.42 -17.07
CA ARG A 107 -3.10 -1.48 -18.11
C ARG A 107 -2.57 -0.10 -18.47
N THR A 108 -3.45 0.88 -18.58
CA THR A 108 -3.08 2.27 -18.87
C THR A 108 -2.20 2.84 -17.76
N ILE A 109 -2.64 2.72 -16.50
CA ILE A 109 -1.88 3.15 -15.32
C ILE A 109 -0.50 2.46 -15.28
N SER A 110 -0.47 1.15 -15.47
CA SER A 110 0.78 0.38 -15.41
C SER A 110 1.74 0.77 -16.53
N THR A 111 1.23 1.04 -17.74
CA THR A 111 2.03 1.56 -18.85
C THR A 111 2.62 2.95 -18.55
N ILE A 112 1.82 3.85 -17.97
CA ILE A 112 2.26 5.21 -17.61
C ILE A 112 3.43 5.14 -16.61
N TYR A 113 3.33 4.29 -15.59
CA TYR A 113 4.40 4.15 -14.61
C TYR A 113 5.60 3.38 -15.15
N GLY A 114 5.41 2.32 -15.93
CA GLY A 114 6.51 1.57 -16.56
C GLY A 114 7.40 2.48 -17.41
N ARG A 115 6.79 3.36 -18.22
CA ARG A 115 7.52 4.34 -19.04
C ARG A 115 8.44 5.25 -18.24
N ARG A 116 8.12 5.58 -16.98
CA ARG A 116 8.95 6.45 -16.13
C ARG A 116 10.29 5.79 -15.74
N ILE A 117 10.35 4.46 -15.78
CA ILE A 117 11.56 3.68 -15.44
C ILE A 117 12.14 2.92 -16.64
N GLY A 118 11.65 3.16 -17.86
CA GLY A 118 12.12 2.49 -19.08
C GLY A 118 11.57 1.08 -19.29
N SER A 119 10.54 0.68 -18.54
CA SER A 119 9.88 -0.64 -18.62
C SER A 119 8.54 -0.57 -19.35
N HIS A 120 7.97 -1.73 -19.70
CA HIS A 120 6.67 -1.77 -20.37
C HIS A 120 5.52 -1.53 -19.38
N TYR A 121 5.54 -2.22 -18.23
CA TYR A 121 4.59 -2.05 -17.14
C TYR A 121 5.31 -1.76 -15.83
N GLY A 122 4.73 -0.86 -15.02
CA GLY A 122 5.24 -0.52 -13.70
C GLY A 122 4.12 -0.46 -12.66
N GLU A 123 4.41 -0.97 -11.46
CA GLU A 123 3.59 -0.75 -10.27
C GLU A 123 4.23 0.33 -9.40
N ALA A 124 3.46 1.37 -9.11
CA ALA A 124 3.95 2.53 -8.38
C ALA A 124 3.50 2.50 -6.92
N PHE A 125 4.46 2.74 -6.03
CA PHE A 125 4.26 2.77 -4.60
C PHE A 125 4.85 4.04 -4.00
N ARG A 126 4.24 4.51 -2.92
CA ARG A 126 4.89 5.42 -1.99
C ARG A 126 5.38 4.62 -0.78
N VAL A 127 6.68 4.39 -0.73
CA VAL A 127 7.35 3.69 0.37
C VAL A 127 7.71 4.70 1.45
N LEU A 128 7.34 4.39 2.69
CA LEU A 128 7.60 5.19 3.88
C LEU A 128 8.29 4.33 4.93
N MET A 129 9.36 4.86 5.51
CA MET A 129 9.97 4.32 6.71
C MET A 129 9.09 4.62 7.94
N PRO A 130 9.14 3.81 9.01
CA PRO A 130 8.33 4.03 10.20
C PRO A 130 8.45 5.43 10.81
N GLU A 131 9.63 6.04 10.73
CA GLU A 131 9.93 7.39 11.23
C GLU A 131 9.23 8.48 10.42
N GLU A 132 8.88 8.21 9.17
CA GLU A 132 8.18 9.13 8.29
C GLU A 132 6.68 9.20 8.56
N LEU A 133 6.15 8.30 9.39
CA LEU A 133 4.73 8.23 9.74
C LEU A 133 4.31 9.27 10.80
N HIS A 134 5.25 10.05 11.36
CA HIS A 134 4.95 10.98 12.43
C HIS A 134 5.85 12.23 12.41
N VAL A 135 5.23 13.42 12.41
CA VAL A 135 5.87 14.75 12.53
C VAL A 135 7.08 15.01 11.62
N ASN A 136 7.20 14.27 10.51
CA ASN A 136 8.27 14.44 9.55
C ASN A 136 7.78 15.27 8.36
N VAL A 137 8.13 16.55 8.34
CA VAL A 137 7.79 17.48 7.24
C VAL A 137 8.49 17.15 5.92
N LEU A 138 9.48 16.26 5.95
CA LEU A 138 10.23 15.77 4.80
C LEU A 138 9.78 14.34 4.40
N ALA A 139 8.70 13.80 4.99
CA ALA A 139 8.25 12.44 4.75
C ALA A 139 8.04 12.14 3.26
N GLY A 140 8.70 11.08 2.80
CA GLY A 140 8.75 10.57 1.43
C GLY A 140 9.22 11.59 0.40
N MET A 141 10.00 12.59 0.81
CA MET A 141 10.94 13.24 -0.09
C MET A 141 12.06 12.23 -0.38
N ASN A 142 12.36 11.96 -1.65
CA ASN A 142 13.54 11.16 -1.97
C ASN A 142 14.78 11.89 -1.44
N PRO A 143 15.66 11.25 -0.66
CA PRO A 143 17.03 11.72 -0.60
C PRO A 143 17.58 11.61 -2.03
N LEU A 144 17.90 12.74 -2.64
CA LEU A 144 18.68 12.78 -3.88
C LEU A 144 20.00 12.05 -3.68
#